data_AF-A0A950DKU7-F1
#
_entry.id   AF-A0A950DKU7-F1
#
_cell.length_a   1.000
_cell.length_b   1.000
_cell.length_c   1.000
_cell.angle_alpha   90.00
_cell.angle_beta   90.00
_cell.angle_gamma   90.00
#
_symmetry.space_group_name_H-M   'P 1'
#
loop_
_entity.id
_entity.type
_entity.pdbx_description
1 polymer ?
#
loop_
_entity_poly.entity_id
_entity_poly.type
_entity_poly.pdbx_seq_one_letter_code
_entity_poly.pdbx_strand_id
1 'polypeptide(L)'
;MALGQTKDLPVRRVVRFFRTGFSEGILILILVAFFVILSFASPSFLTVNNLSNLVRQVAIIGVVAIGMTIVIISAGIDLSVGSLVGFSNVLVAILMTPGACRSFPLS
;
A
#
# COMPACT_ATOMS: atom_id res chain seq x y z
N MET A 1 2.70 -39.79 -28.45
CA MET A 1 1.93 -38.78 -27.68
C MET A 1 2.80 -37.54 -27.51
N ALA A 2 2.95 -36.73 -28.56
CA ALA A 2 3.71 -35.48 -28.53
C ALA A 2 3.31 -34.58 -29.71
N LEU A 3 2.12 -33.98 -29.64
CA LEU A 3 1.70 -32.94 -30.58
C LEU A 3 1.05 -31.81 -29.80
N GLY A 4 1.71 -30.65 -29.70
CA GLY A 4 1.04 -29.43 -29.20
C GLY A 4 1.92 -28.32 -28.60
N GLN A 5 3.16 -28.06 -29.05
CA GLN A 5 4.00 -27.12 -28.27
C GLN A 5 5.02 -26.21 -29.00
N THR A 6 4.75 -25.65 -30.19
CA THR A 6 5.72 -24.69 -30.80
C THR A 6 5.19 -23.47 -31.57
N LYS A 7 3.89 -23.14 -31.59
CA LYS A 7 3.38 -22.04 -32.46
C LYS A 7 3.24 -20.65 -31.81
N ASP A 8 3.54 -20.47 -30.52
CA ASP A 8 3.12 -19.26 -29.80
C ASP A 8 4.28 -18.41 -29.21
N LEU A 9 5.53 -18.75 -29.50
CA LEU A 9 6.71 -18.21 -28.80
C LEU A 9 6.91 -16.68 -28.93
N PRO A 10 6.71 -16.03 -30.09
CA PRO A 10 6.82 -14.57 -30.20
C PRO A 10 5.55 -13.85 -29.74
N VAL A 11 4.36 -14.41 -30.02
CA VAL A 11 3.06 -13.81 -29.68
C VAL A 11 2.89 -13.75 -28.17
N ARG A 12 3.22 -14.81 -27.43
CA ARG A 12 3.15 -14.80 -25.96
C ARG A 12 4.13 -13.79 -25.33
N ARG A 13 5.30 -13.56 -25.94
CA ARG A 13 6.29 -12.58 -25.46
C ARG A 13 5.81 -11.15 -25.71
N VAL A 14 5.27 -10.89 -26.89
CA VAL A 14 4.68 -9.59 -27.27
C VAL A 14 3.46 -9.26 -26.40
N VAL A 15 2.52 -10.21 -26.23
CA VAL A 15 1.34 -10.03 -25.37
C VAL A 15 1.74 -9.84 -23.90
N ARG A 16 2.76 -10.57 -23.40
CA ARG A 16 3.24 -10.38 -22.02
C ARG A 16 3.90 -9.02 -21.84
N PHE A 17 4.67 -8.55 -22.81
CA PHE A 17 5.31 -7.22 -22.81
C PHE A 17 4.28 -6.10 -22.85
N PHE A 18 3.29 -6.16 -23.75
CA PHE A 18 2.17 -5.22 -23.76
C PHE A 18 1.34 -5.30 -22.47
N ARG A 19 1.12 -6.50 -21.92
CA ARG A 19 0.37 -6.66 -20.66
C ARG A 19 1.13 -6.14 -19.44
N THR A 20 2.46 -6.22 -19.38
CA THR A 20 3.27 -5.70 -18.26
C THR A 20 3.49 -4.19 -18.35
N GLY A 21 3.83 -3.66 -19.53
CA GLY A 21 3.99 -2.21 -19.72
C GLY A 21 2.67 -1.43 -19.58
N PHE A 22 1.56 -2.02 -20.03
CA PHE A 22 0.24 -1.39 -19.94
C PHE A 22 -0.35 -1.47 -18.52
N SER A 23 -0.02 -2.49 -17.71
CA SER A 23 -0.57 -2.62 -16.35
C SER A 23 0.03 -1.62 -15.36
N GLU A 24 1.32 -1.28 -15.47
CA GLU A 24 1.92 -0.25 -14.63
C GLU A 24 1.48 1.15 -15.05
N GLY A 25 1.42 1.41 -16.36
CA GLY A 25 0.93 2.69 -16.90
C GLY A 25 -0.54 2.96 -16.55
N ILE A 26 -1.38 1.93 -16.48
CA ILE A 26 -2.79 2.09 -16.10
C ILE A 26 -2.95 2.55 -14.65
N LEU A 27 -2.08 2.10 -13.72
CA LEU A 27 -2.14 2.52 -12.32
C LEU A 27 -1.80 4.00 -12.17
N ILE A 28 -0.78 4.46 -12.88
CA ILE A 28 -0.41 5.88 -12.90
C ILE A 28 -1.54 6.71 -13.52
N LEU A 29 -2.15 6.24 -14.61
CA LEU A 29 -3.28 6.91 -15.25
C LEU A 29 -4.48 7.02 -14.29
N ILE A 30 -4.82 5.93 -13.59
CA ILE A 30 -5.87 5.92 -12.58
C ILE A 30 -5.54 6.88 -11.44
N LEU A 31 -4.30 6.90 -10.93
CA LEU A 31 -3.87 7.80 -9.87
C LEU A 31 -4.03 9.27 -10.27
N VAL A 32 -3.58 9.63 -11.48
CA VAL A 32 -3.72 11.00 -12.01
C VAL A 32 -5.19 11.37 -12.18
N ALA A 33 -6.00 10.47 -12.73
CA ALA A 33 -7.44 10.69 -12.87
C ALA A 33 -8.11 10.93 -11.51
N PHE A 34 -7.83 10.09 -10.51
CA PHE A 34 -8.33 10.27 -9.14
C PHE A 34 -7.84 11.57 -8.52
N PHE A 35 -6.57 11.93 -8.70
CA PHE A 35 -6.01 13.16 -8.17
C PHE A 35 -6.75 14.39 -8.72
N VAL A 36 -6.99 14.44 -10.03
CA VAL A 36 -7.73 15.53 -10.68
C VAL A 36 -9.17 15.56 -10.19
N ILE A 37 -9.87 14.42 -10.19
CA ILE A 37 -11.26 14.35 -9.74
C ILE A 37 -11.39 14.82 -8.29
N LEU A 38 -10.55 14.32 -7.37
CA LEU A 38 -10.59 14.69 -5.96
C LEU A 38 -10.22 16.16 -5.70
N SER A 39 -9.34 16.73 -6.54
CA SER A 39 -9.00 18.15 -6.48
C SER A 39 -10.20 19.07 -6.74
N PHE A 40 -11.15 18.64 -7.58
CA PHE A 40 -12.37 19.40 -7.86
C PHE A 40 -13.55 18.96 -6.98
N ALA A 41 -13.67 17.67 -6.67
CA ALA A 41 -14.79 17.11 -5.92
C ALA A 41 -14.73 17.43 -4.42
N SER A 42 -13.52 17.66 -3.88
CA SER A 42 -13.33 17.98 -2.46
C SER A 42 -12.56 19.28 -2.29
N PRO A 43 -13.19 20.35 -1.75
CA PRO A 43 -12.50 21.62 -1.51
C PRO A 43 -11.38 21.48 -0.46
N SER A 44 -11.43 20.44 0.37
CA SER A 44 -10.41 20.17 1.38
C SER A 44 -9.17 19.47 0.83
N PHE A 45 -9.24 18.83 -0.34
CA PHE A 45 -8.18 17.95 -0.85
C PHE A 45 -6.83 18.66 -1.03
N LEU A 46 -6.83 19.83 -1.67
CA LEU A 46 -5.62 20.64 -1.92
C LEU A 46 -5.35 21.70 -0.84
N THR A 47 -6.04 21.65 0.30
CA THR A 47 -5.76 22.59 1.40
C THR A 47 -4.38 22.34 1.98
N VAL A 48 -3.69 23.41 2.40
CA VAL A 48 -2.36 23.33 3.04
C VAL A 48 -2.39 22.42 4.26
N ASN A 49 -3.48 22.44 5.04
CA ASN A 49 -3.64 21.57 6.20
C ASN A 49 -3.72 20.10 5.78
N ASN A 50 -4.54 19.75 4.79
CA ASN A 50 -4.65 18.38 4.32
C ASN A 50 -3.33 17.87 3.70
N LEU A 51 -2.69 18.69 2.86
CA LEU A 51 -1.44 18.33 2.22
C LEU A 51 -0.28 18.22 3.24
N SER A 52 -0.19 19.13 4.21
CA SER A 52 0.83 19.06 5.27
C SER A 52 0.59 17.88 6.20
N ASN A 53 -0.66 17.54 6.52
CA ASN A 53 -1.00 16.33 7.27
C ASN A 53 -0.57 15.07 6.52
N LEU A 54 -0.84 15.00 5.20
CA LEU A 54 -0.41 13.90 4.35
C LEU A 54 1.11 13.79 4.30
N VAL A 55 1.82 14.89 4.04
CA VAL A 55 3.28 14.91 4.00
C VAL A 55 3.88 14.46 5.33
N ARG A 56 3.34 14.93 6.47
CA ARG A 56 3.77 14.50 7.80
C ARG A 56 3.55 13.00 8.00
N GLN A 57 2.39 12.48 7.62
CA GLN A 57 2.08 11.04 7.72
C GLN A 57 3.06 10.20 6.89
N VAL A 58 3.32 10.59 5.64
CA VAL A 58 4.27 9.89 4.76
C VAL A 58 5.70 10.03 5.27
N ALA A 59 6.09 11.18 5.81
CA ALA A 59 7.42 11.41 6.36
C ALA A 59 7.72 10.49 7.55
N ILE A 60 6.74 10.29 8.46
CA ILE A 60 6.88 9.36 9.60
C ILE A 60 7.16 7.94 9.08
N ILE A 61 6.37 7.46 8.12
CA ILE A 61 6.55 6.13 7.52
C ILE A 61 7.89 6.03 6.80
N GLY A 62 8.30 7.08 6.08
CA GLY A 62 9.57 7.12 5.35
C GLY A 62 10.79 7.01 6.26
N VAL A 63 10.82 7.74 7.37
CA VAL A 63 11.91 7.65 8.37
C VAL A 63 11.97 6.24 8.98
N VAL A 64 10.81 5.67 9.31
CA VAL A 64 10.73 4.29 9.83
C VAL A 64 11.23 3.28 8.79
N ALA A 65 10.88 3.44 7.51
CA ALA A 65 11.33 2.55 6.44
C ALA A 65 12.87 2.58 6.25
N ILE A 66 13.50 3.75 6.37
CA ILE A 66 14.96 3.88 6.35
C ILE A 66 15.57 3.12 7.55
N GLY A 67 15.00 3.29 8.75
CA GLY A 67 15.43 2.55 9.95
C GLY A 67 15.31 1.04 9.77
N MET A 68 14.19 0.56 9.22
CA MET A 68 13.99 -0.86 8.92
C MET A 68 14.98 -1.39 7.88
N THR A 69 15.41 -0.57 6.92
CA THR A 69 16.41 -0.97 5.92
C THR A 69 17.76 -1.28 6.58
N ILE A 70 18.18 -0.47 7.55
CA ILE A 70 19.41 -0.67 8.34
C ILE A 70 19.30 -1.95 9.19
N VAL A 71 18.15 -2.20 9.80
CA VAL A 71 17.90 -3.41 10.60
C VAL A 71 17.99 -4.68 9.74
N ILE A 72 17.42 -4.67 8.53
CA ILE A 72 17.44 -5.82 7.61
C ILE A 72 18.88 -6.19 7.21
N ILE A 73 19.72 -5.21 6.89
CA ILE A 73 21.11 -5.47 6.46
C ILE A 73 22.01 -5.91 7.62
N SER A 74 21.66 -5.59 8.86
CA SER A 74 22.44 -5.96 10.05
C SER A 74 22.32 -7.44 10.46
N ALA A 75 21.57 -8.27 9.72
CA ALA A 75 21.39 -9.73 9.93
C ALA A 75 20.93 -10.17 11.35
N GLY A 76 20.66 -9.22 12.25
CA GLY A 76 20.00 -9.40 13.53
C GLY A 76 18.51 -9.13 13.34
N ILE A 77 17.73 -10.20 13.32
CA ILE A 77 16.28 -10.20 13.18
C ILE A 77 15.69 -9.45 14.37
N ASP A 78 15.50 -8.15 14.26
CA ASP A 78 14.43 -7.53 15.03
C ASP A 78 13.46 -6.75 14.13
N LEU A 79 12.61 -7.54 13.49
CA LEU A 79 11.40 -7.06 12.81
C LEU A 79 10.32 -6.60 13.81
N SER A 80 10.64 -6.35 15.09
CA SER A 80 9.69 -5.89 16.12
C SER A 80 8.86 -4.70 15.70
N VAL A 81 9.40 -3.80 14.87
CA VAL A 81 8.67 -2.64 14.32
C VAL A 81 7.47 -3.09 13.48
N GLY A 82 7.62 -4.15 12.68
CA GLY A 82 6.52 -4.71 11.88
C GLY A 82 5.43 -5.35 12.74
N SER A 83 5.81 -6.12 13.76
CA SER A 83 4.84 -6.71 14.69
C SER A 83 4.15 -5.66 15.57
N LEU A 84 4.86 -4.60 15.97
CA LEU A 84 4.32 -3.50 16.76
C LEU A 84 3.27 -2.71 15.97
N VAL A 85 3.57 -2.38 14.71
CA VAL A 85 2.62 -1.68 13.82
C VAL A 85 1.39 -2.55 13.55
N GLY A 86 1.57 -3.85 13.32
CA GLY A 86 0.45 -4.79 13.17
C GLY A 86 -0.42 -4.87 14.42
N PHE A 87 0.20 -5.02 15.59
CA PHE A 87 -0.48 -5.06 16.88
C PHE A 87 -1.23 -3.76 17.18
N SER A 88 -0.60 -2.60 16.98
CA SER A 88 -1.25 -1.31 17.20
C SER A 88 -2.46 -1.11 16.28
N ASN A 89 -2.37 -1.54 15.01
CA ASN A 89 -3.48 -1.44 14.07
C ASN A 89 -4.67 -2.32 14.47
N VAL A 90 -4.43 -3.57 14.89
CA VAL A 90 -5.49 -4.47 15.37
C VAL A 90 -6.13 -3.92 16.63
N LEU A 91 -5.32 -3.43 17.57
CA LEU A 91 -5.81 -2.83 18.81
C LEU A 91 -6.70 -1.61 18.55
N VAL A 92 -6.25 -0.68 17.69
CA VAL A 92 -7.03 0.50 17.30
C VAL A 92 -8.30 0.10 16.56
N ALA A 93 -8.26 -0.88 15.66
CA ALA A 93 -9.43 -1.37 14.95
C ALA A 93 -10.49 -1.96 15.90
N ILE A 94 -10.05 -2.73 16.90
CA ILE A 94 -10.94 -3.24 17.96
C ILE A 94 -11.56 -2.05 18.71
N LEU A 95 -10.76 -1.09 19.16
CA LEU A 95 -11.27 0.07 19.91
C LEU A 95 -12.22 0.97 19.11
N MET A 96 -12.02 1.09 17.80
CA MET A 96 -12.89 1.85 16.91
C MET A 96 -14.18 1.10 16.53
N THR A 97 -14.26 -0.21 16.79
CA THR A 97 -15.46 -1.01 16.47
C THR A 97 -16.57 -0.74 17.49
N PRO A 98 -17.75 -0.24 17.09
CA PRO A 98 -18.88 -0.03 18.00
C PRO A 98 -19.29 -1.35 18.67
N GLY A 99 -19.12 -1.45 19.99
CA GLY A 99 -19.44 -2.65 20.76
C GLY A 99 -18.25 -3.48 21.23
N ALA A 100 -17.01 -3.17 20.84
CA ALA A 100 -15.83 -3.87 21.36
C ALA A 100 -15.68 -3.77 22.89
N CYS A 101 -16.08 -2.64 23.46
CA CYS A 101 -16.18 -2.44 24.91
C CYS A 101 -17.34 -3.22 25.57
N ARG A 102 -18.33 -3.70 24.81
CA ARG A 102 -19.42 -4.58 25.32
C ARG A 102 -19.06 -6.07 25.25
N SER A 103 -18.09 -6.44 24.43
CA SER A 103 -17.60 -7.82 24.27
C SER A 103 -16.64 -8.24 25.38
N PHE A 104 -16.09 -7.30 26.15
CA PHE A 104 -15.29 -7.59 27.33
C PHE A 104 -16.24 -7.86 28.50
N PRO A 105 -16.31 -9.10 29.03
CA PRO A 105 -17.08 -9.38 30.23
C PRO A 105 -16.35 -8.71 31.41
N LEU A 106 -16.88 -7.57 31.85
CA LEU A 106 -16.57 -7.03 33.16
C LEU A 106 -17.37 -7.87 34.17
N SER A 107 -16.71 -8.89 34.71
CA SER A 107 -17.14 -9.62 35.91
C SER A 107 -17.10 -8.72 37.14
#